data_AF-A0A7H9FCR6-F1
#
_entry.id   AF-A0A7H9FCR6-F1
#
_cell.length_a   1.000
_cell.length_b   1.000
_cell.length_c   1.000
_cell.angle_alpha   90.00
_cell.angle_beta   90.00
_cell.angle_gamma   90.00
#
_symmetry.space_group_name_H-M   'P 1'
#
loop_
_entity.id
_entity.type
_entity.pdbx_description
1 polymer ?
#
loop_
_entity_poly.entity_id
_entity_poly.type
_entity_poly.pdbx_seq_one_letter_code
_entity_poly.pdbx_strand_id
1 'polypeptide(L)'
;MTDLFDDVDLITVENMQNFKKPGVWALFGNRKNSEDKTYYCLQVGQKKDNIMSEIVEIQKFLNEEFEDKFFNRTYINYFKEKLFDYNELPTYREILYGREIKDKFENYRFIFICEESNSQKLREIEKMFAIETQSLYFRNGRPFKEGQDFDFNNRSSVNSECEKKVKFSKEISNFIAKYKAQRF
;
A
#
# COMPACT_ATOMS: atom_id res chain seq x y z
N MET A 1 10.22 -21.62 -13.31
CA MET A 1 9.42 -20.38 -13.34
C MET A 1 10.01 -19.50 -12.26
N THR A 2 10.66 -18.40 -12.62
CA THR A 2 11.26 -17.45 -11.67
C THR A 2 10.14 -16.79 -10.87
N ASP A 3 10.30 -16.69 -9.55
CA ASP A 3 9.32 -15.97 -8.71
C ASP A 3 9.33 -14.50 -9.14
N LEU A 4 8.14 -13.90 -9.19
CA LEU A 4 7.96 -12.48 -9.50
C LEU A 4 8.83 -11.61 -8.59
N PHE A 5 9.00 -12.02 -7.33
CA PHE A 5 9.65 -11.23 -6.30
C PHE A 5 11.13 -11.56 -6.08
N ASP A 6 11.74 -12.42 -6.91
CA ASP A 6 13.15 -12.84 -6.75
C ASP A 6 14.17 -11.69 -6.81
N ASP A 7 13.84 -10.60 -7.51
CA ASP A 7 14.77 -9.48 -7.72
C ASP A 7 14.60 -8.35 -6.70
N VAL A 8 13.67 -8.46 -5.74
CA VAL A 8 13.33 -7.35 -4.84
C VAL A 8 13.45 -7.71 -3.37
N ASP A 9 13.73 -6.69 -2.57
CA ASP A 9 13.79 -6.81 -1.11
C ASP A 9 12.37 -7.00 -0.56
N LEU A 10 11.99 -8.25 -0.30
CA LEU A 10 10.76 -8.59 0.42
C LEU A 10 10.87 -8.15 1.88
N ILE A 11 9.85 -7.46 2.38
CA ILE A 11 9.73 -7.07 3.78
C ILE A 11 8.93 -8.17 4.50
N THR A 12 9.61 -8.94 5.34
CA THR A 12 9.06 -10.04 6.14
C THR A 12 9.18 -9.72 7.62
N VAL A 13 8.49 -10.48 8.48
CA VAL A 13 8.61 -10.33 9.95
C VAL A 13 10.06 -10.49 10.41
N GLU A 14 10.82 -11.37 9.75
CA GLU A 14 12.21 -11.69 10.11
C GLU A 14 13.19 -10.54 9.82
N ASN A 15 12.98 -9.82 8.72
CA ASN A 15 13.89 -8.76 8.27
C ASN A 15 13.35 -7.34 8.48
N MET A 16 12.13 -7.18 9.00
CA MET A 16 11.43 -5.89 9.10
C MET A 16 12.24 -4.81 9.83
N GLN A 17 13.06 -5.20 10.80
CA GLN A 17 13.91 -4.28 11.57
C GLN A 17 14.91 -3.52 10.69
N ASN A 18 15.32 -4.10 9.55
CA ASN A 18 16.23 -3.47 8.58
C ASN A 18 15.57 -2.31 7.83
N PHE A 19 14.26 -2.17 7.96
CA PHE A 19 13.43 -1.16 7.32
C PHE A 19 13.00 -0.04 8.29
N LYS A 20 13.73 0.14 9.40
CA LYS A 20 13.69 1.33 10.26
C LYS A 20 14.37 2.54 9.61
N LYS A 21 13.89 2.90 8.43
CA LYS A 21 14.49 3.92 7.56
C LYS A 21 13.42 4.60 6.71
N PRO A 22 13.71 5.78 6.15
CA PRO A 22 12.81 6.43 5.21
C PRO A 22 12.80 5.70 3.87
N GLY A 23 11.72 5.83 3.12
CA GLY A 23 11.65 5.19 1.81
C GLY A 23 10.24 4.99 1.27
N VAL A 24 10.20 4.28 0.15
CA VAL A 24 8.98 3.86 -0.54
C VAL A 24 8.83 2.35 -0.43
N TRP A 25 7.61 1.90 -0.18
CA TRP A 25 7.24 0.49 -0.10
C TRP A 25 5.99 0.22 -0.94
N ALA A 26 5.76 -1.03 -1.31
CA ALA A 26 4.54 -1.44 -1.98
C ALA A 26 3.98 -2.76 -1.43
N LEU A 27 2.66 -2.87 -1.41
CA LEU A 27 1.90 -4.06 -1.00
C LEU A 27 1.30 -4.71 -2.25
N PHE A 28 1.54 -6.00 -2.38
CA PHE A 28 0.97 -6.86 -3.42
C PHE A 28 0.11 -7.96 -2.80
N GLY A 29 -0.86 -8.44 -3.56
CA GLY A 29 -1.64 -9.64 -3.24
C GLY A 29 -2.35 -10.15 -4.47
N ASN A 30 -2.76 -11.42 -4.45
CA ASN A 30 -3.59 -12.00 -5.51
C ASN A 30 -5.04 -12.11 -5.03
N ARG A 31 -5.97 -12.25 -5.98
CA ARG A 31 -7.40 -12.24 -5.66
C ARG A 31 -7.80 -13.51 -4.90
N LYS A 32 -8.57 -13.34 -3.84
CA LYS A 32 -9.26 -14.44 -3.16
C LYS A 32 -10.25 -15.11 -4.11
N ASN A 33 -10.39 -16.42 -3.98
CA ASN A 33 -11.35 -17.23 -4.74
C ASN A 33 -11.22 -17.09 -6.28
N SER A 34 -10.03 -16.72 -6.75
CA SER A 34 -9.69 -16.64 -8.17
C SER A 34 -8.75 -17.79 -8.54
N GLU A 35 -9.03 -18.45 -9.68
CA GLU A 35 -8.10 -19.39 -10.30
C GLU A 35 -6.86 -18.66 -10.83
N ASP A 36 -7.04 -17.42 -11.28
CA ASP A 36 -5.92 -16.53 -11.62
C ASP A 36 -5.19 -16.10 -10.35
N LYS A 37 -3.92 -16.52 -10.24
CA LYS A 37 -3.00 -16.20 -9.15
C LYS A 37 -2.10 -15.00 -9.43
N THR A 38 -2.42 -14.20 -10.45
CA THR A 38 -1.75 -12.93 -10.76
C THR A 38 -1.70 -12.02 -9.54
N TYR A 39 -0.52 -11.50 -9.27
CA TYR A 39 -0.33 -10.48 -8.24
C TYR A 39 -0.75 -9.11 -8.74
N TYR A 40 -1.49 -8.38 -7.91
CA TYR A 40 -1.85 -6.99 -8.12
C TYR A 40 -1.10 -6.11 -7.13
N CYS A 41 -0.57 -4.98 -7.60
CA CYS A 41 -0.16 -3.92 -6.69
C CYS A 41 -1.41 -3.31 -6.03
N LEU A 42 -1.53 -3.47 -4.72
CA LEU A 42 -2.68 -3.04 -3.94
C LEU A 42 -2.47 -1.61 -3.45
N GLN A 43 -1.30 -1.32 -2.90
CA GLN A 43 -0.95 -0.01 -2.38
C GLN A 43 0.53 0.29 -2.58
N VAL A 44 0.86 1.56 -2.77
CA VAL A 44 2.22 2.09 -2.67
C VAL A 44 2.19 3.18 -1.61
N GLY A 45 3.18 3.18 -0.72
CA GLY A 45 3.27 4.16 0.35
C GLY A 45 4.70 4.64 0.56
N GLN A 46 4.84 5.76 1.26
CA GLN A 46 6.14 6.31 1.64
C GLN A 46 6.14 6.88 3.05
N LYS A 47 7.30 6.78 3.69
CA LYS A 47 7.55 7.34 5.01
C LYS A 47 8.90 8.07 5.04
N LYS A 48 8.94 9.21 5.73
CA LYS A 48 10.15 10.05 5.82
C LYS A 48 11.12 9.66 6.94
N ASP A 49 10.71 8.74 7.79
CA ASP A 49 11.42 8.38 9.00
C ASP A 49 11.54 6.86 9.11
N ASN A 50 10.41 6.14 9.10
CA ASN A 50 10.40 4.72 9.43
C ASN A 50 9.24 3.98 8.75
N ILE A 51 9.54 3.36 7.60
CA ILE A 51 8.56 2.56 6.87
C ILE A 51 8.10 1.31 7.66
N MET A 52 8.95 0.73 8.51
CA MET A 52 8.57 -0.44 9.32
C MET A 52 7.34 -0.13 10.20
N SER A 53 7.27 1.05 10.82
CA SER A 53 6.15 1.38 11.71
C SER A 53 4.79 1.31 11.02
N GLU A 54 4.74 1.74 9.77
CA GLU A 54 3.54 1.69 8.93
C GLU A 54 3.23 0.27 8.46
N ILE A 55 4.24 -0.52 8.08
CA ILE A 55 4.04 -1.90 7.64
C ILE A 55 3.53 -2.78 8.79
N VAL A 56 4.04 -2.60 10.02
CA VAL A 56 3.53 -3.30 11.21
C VAL A 56 2.04 -3.02 11.42
N GLU A 57 1.65 -1.75 11.33
CA GLU A 57 0.25 -1.33 11.49
C GLU A 57 -0.63 -1.95 10.39
N ILE A 58 -0.18 -1.94 9.15
CA ILE A 58 -0.92 -2.55 8.02
C ILE A 58 -1.05 -4.07 8.20
N GLN A 59 0.04 -4.75 8.59
CA GLN A 59 0.01 -6.19 8.85
C GLN A 59 -0.96 -6.53 9.98
N LYS A 60 -1.05 -5.68 11.01
CA LYS A 60 -2.04 -5.85 12.08
C LYS A 60 -3.46 -5.86 11.50
N PHE A 61 -3.82 -4.86 10.69
CA PHE A 61 -5.13 -4.79 10.07
C PHE A 61 -5.41 -5.97 9.12
N LEU A 62 -4.43 -6.39 8.33
CA LEU A 62 -4.61 -7.52 7.39
C LEU A 62 -4.83 -8.86 8.11
N ASN A 63 -4.34 -9.02 9.34
CA ASN A 63 -4.41 -10.28 10.08
C ASN A 63 -5.56 -10.32 11.09
N GLU A 64 -5.81 -9.23 11.81
CA GLU A 64 -6.84 -9.16 12.87
C GLU A 64 -8.25 -9.01 12.32
N GLU A 65 -9.25 -9.50 13.03
CA GLU A 65 -10.66 -9.30 12.65
C GLU A 65 -11.01 -7.82 12.65
N PHE A 66 -11.72 -7.38 11.61
CA PHE A 66 -12.21 -6.01 11.54
C PHE A 66 -13.45 -5.86 12.42
N GLU A 67 -13.35 -5.03 13.45
CA GLU A 67 -14.49 -4.71 14.30
C GLU A 67 -15.30 -3.56 13.69
N ASP A 68 -16.48 -3.88 13.15
CA ASP A 68 -17.42 -2.88 12.59
C ASP A 68 -18.18 -2.12 13.70
N LYS A 69 -17.54 -1.92 14.86
CA LYS A 69 -18.12 -1.28 16.05
C LYS A 69 -17.57 0.12 16.23
N PHE A 70 -18.47 1.03 16.55
CA PHE A 70 -18.11 2.32 17.13
C PHE A 70 -17.46 2.07 18.50
N PHE A 71 -16.20 2.46 18.64
CA PHE A 71 -15.56 2.42 19.96
C PHE A 71 -16.11 3.58 20.77
N ASN A 72 -16.75 3.28 21.90
CA ASN A 72 -17.12 4.33 22.82
C ASN A 72 -15.84 4.79 23.54
N ARG A 73 -15.40 6.02 23.27
CA ARG A 73 -14.26 6.66 23.91
C ARG A 73 -14.73 7.75 24.85
N THR A 74 -14.14 7.78 26.04
CA THR A 74 -14.26 8.93 26.92
C THR A 74 -13.23 9.97 26.54
N TYR A 75 -13.67 11.20 26.27
CA TYR A 75 -12.79 12.36 26.17
C TYR A 75 -12.19 12.67 27.53
N ILE A 76 -10.86 12.55 27.62
CA ILE A 76 -10.08 12.87 28.80
C ILE A 76 -9.22 14.09 28.48
N ASN A 77 -9.39 15.18 29.22
CA ASN A 77 -8.63 16.41 28.98
C ASN A 77 -7.19 16.33 29.51
N TYR A 78 -6.41 17.39 29.29
CA TYR A 78 -5.01 17.48 29.73
C TYR A 78 -4.82 17.30 31.25
N PHE A 79 -5.84 17.64 32.04
CA PHE A 79 -5.85 17.51 33.50
C PHE A 79 -6.36 16.14 33.98
N LYS A 80 -6.52 15.18 33.07
CA LYS A 80 -7.05 13.82 33.32
C LYS A 80 -8.52 13.77 33.75
N GLU A 81 -9.29 14.81 33.43
CA GLU A 81 -10.72 14.88 33.73
C GLU A 81 -11.53 14.27 32.58
N LYS A 82 -12.49 13.40 32.92
CA LYS A 82 -13.44 12.82 31.97
C LYS A 82 -14.54 13.82 31.69
N LEU A 83 -14.72 14.24 30.43
CA LEU A 83 -15.69 15.28 30.06
C LEU A 83 -16.96 14.74 29.39
N PHE A 84 -16.81 13.93 28.35
CA PHE A 84 -17.94 13.33 27.63
C PHE A 84 -17.51 12.05 26.90
N ASP A 85 -18.47 11.19 26.59
CA ASP A 85 -18.27 10.00 25.78
C ASP A 85 -18.61 10.29 24.31
N TYR A 86 -17.86 9.71 23.38
CA TYR A 86 -18.08 9.83 21.95
C TYR A 86 -17.76 8.53 21.20
N ASN A 87 -18.44 8.34 20.07
CA ASN A 87 -18.19 7.21 19.19
C ASN A 87 -17.01 7.51 18.26
N GLU A 88 -15.95 6.73 18.35
CA GLU A 88 -14.83 6.76 17.42
C GLU A 88 -15.13 5.87 16.21
N LEU A 89 -15.02 6.47 15.01
CA LEU A 89 -15.18 5.78 13.73
C LEU A 89 -13.88 5.10 13.32
N PRO A 90 -13.92 3.91 12.71
CA PRO A 90 -12.76 3.31 12.07
C PRO A 90 -12.11 4.27 11.08
N THR A 91 -10.78 4.34 11.11
CA THR A 91 -10.01 5.14 10.18
C THR A 91 -10.11 4.58 8.76
N TYR A 92 -9.83 5.42 7.76
CA TYR A 92 -9.74 4.97 6.37
C TYR A 92 -8.77 3.79 6.19
N ARG A 93 -7.65 3.77 6.94
CA ARG A 93 -6.67 2.69 6.87
C ARG A 93 -7.23 1.38 7.42
N GLU A 94 -7.94 1.43 8.55
CA GLU A 94 -8.62 0.26 9.12
C GLU A 94 -9.63 -0.32 8.14
N ILE A 95 -10.45 0.53 7.51
CA ILE A 95 -11.43 0.08 6.50
C ILE A 95 -10.70 -0.47 5.26
N LEU A 96 -9.67 0.23 4.77
CA LEU A 96 -8.94 -0.18 3.57
C LEU A 96 -8.25 -1.54 3.76
N TYR A 97 -7.47 -1.70 4.83
CA TYR A 97 -6.65 -2.88 5.04
C TYR A 97 -7.39 -3.98 5.78
N GLY A 98 -8.17 -3.64 6.81
CA GLY A 98 -8.88 -4.61 7.65
C GLY A 98 -10.13 -5.20 7.01
N ARG A 99 -10.72 -4.52 6.01
CA ARG A 99 -11.92 -4.96 5.32
C ARG A 99 -11.73 -5.06 3.82
N GLU A 100 -11.56 -3.94 3.13
CA GLU A 100 -11.60 -3.89 1.66
C GLU A 100 -10.53 -4.76 0.98
N ILE A 101 -9.25 -4.59 1.37
CA ILE A 101 -8.14 -5.43 0.86
C ILE A 101 -8.22 -6.84 1.45
N LYS A 102 -8.53 -6.96 2.75
CA LYS A 102 -8.61 -8.24 3.44
C LYS A 102 -9.63 -9.17 2.80
N ASP A 103 -10.80 -8.68 2.45
CA ASP A 103 -11.90 -9.48 1.92
C ASP A 103 -11.66 -9.92 0.47
N LYS A 104 -10.91 -9.13 -0.31
CA LYS A 104 -10.74 -9.34 -1.76
C LYS A 104 -9.42 -10.01 -2.16
N PHE A 105 -8.39 -9.94 -1.33
CA PHE A 105 -7.04 -10.38 -1.68
C PHE A 105 -6.43 -11.30 -0.63
N GLU A 106 -5.42 -12.07 -1.02
CA GLU A 106 -4.66 -12.98 -0.18
C GLU A 106 -3.16 -13.01 -0.60
N ASN A 107 -2.36 -13.81 0.10
CA ASN A 107 -0.93 -14.02 -0.18
C ASN A 107 -0.11 -12.72 -0.22
N TYR A 108 -0.28 -11.86 0.78
CA TYR A 108 0.32 -10.53 0.79
C TYR A 108 1.86 -10.55 0.73
N ARG A 109 2.42 -9.67 -0.10
CA ARG A 109 3.86 -9.43 -0.21
C ARG A 109 4.13 -7.93 -0.07
N PHE A 110 4.97 -7.57 0.90
CA PHE A 110 5.51 -6.22 1.01
C PHE A 110 6.87 -6.19 0.34
N ILE A 111 7.12 -5.17 -0.47
CA ILE A 111 8.41 -4.97 -1.12
C ILE A 111 8.95 -3.58 -0.76
N PHE A 112 10.25 -3.50 -0.58
CA PHE A 112 10.98 -2.24 -0.45
C PHE A 112 11.38 -1.75 -1.84
N ILE A 113 11.09 -0.48 -2.13
CA ILE A 113 11.39 0.12 -3.44
C ILE A 113 12.72 0.86 -3.40
N CYS A 114 12.89 1.75 -2.43
CA CYS A 114 14.12 2.51 -2.25
C CYS A 114 14.16 3.22 -0.90
N GLU A 115 15.37 3.55 -0.46
CA GLU A 115 15.62 4.51 0.59
C GLU A 115 15.70 5.92 0.00
N GLU A 116 14.93 6.86 0.54
CA GLU A 116 14.98 8.27 0.16
C GLU A 116 14.40 9.11 1.29
N SER A 117 15.00 10.25 1.61
CA SER A 117 14.55 11.14 2.70
C SER A 117 14.03 12.48 2.19
N ASN A 118 14.36 12.84 0.94
CA ASN A 118 13.83 14.03 0.29
C ASN A 118 12.35 13.84 -0.02
N SER A 119 11.52 14.72 0.54
CA SER A 119 10.07 14.60 0.47
C SER A 119 9.49 14.74 -0.93
N GLN A 120 10.13 15.54 -1.79
CA GLN A 120 9.69 15.71 -3.17
C GLN A 120 10.03 14.46 -3.97
N LYS A 121 11.25 13.93 -3.81
CA LYS A 121 11.66 12.69 -4.48
C LYS A 121 10.84 11.48 -4.03
N LEU A 122 10.56 11.35 -2.73
CA LEU A 122 9.68 10.29 -2.21
C LEU A 122 8.31 10.29 -2.91
N ARG A 123 7.68 11.46 -3.04
CA ARG A 123 6.40 11.60 -3.74
C ARG A 123 6.51 11.26 -5.22
N GLU A 124 7.59 11.69 -5.88
CA GLU A 124 7.82 11.37 -7.29
C GLU A 124 8.01 9.87 -7.49
N ILE A 125 8.80 9.21 -6.64
CA ILE A 125 9.06 7.76 -6.69
C ILE A 125 7.79 6.95 -6.39
N GLU A 126 7.08 7.28 -5.31
CA GLU A 126 5.81 6.66 -4.91
C GLU A 126 4.80 6.72 -6.05
N LYS A 127 4.60 7.92 -6.62
CA LYS A 127 3.65 8.15 -7.71
C LYS A 127 4.04 7.38 -8.97
N MET A 128 5.30 7.46 -9.39
CA MET A 128 5.76 6.74 -10.58
C MET A 128 5.63 5.24 -10.41
N PHE A 129 6.01 4.68 -9.26
CA PHE A 129 5.89 3.25 -9.01
C PHE A 129 4.43 2.80 -9.02
N ALA A 130 3.53 3.59 -8.41
CA ALA A 130 2.09 3.32 -8.44
C ALA A 130 1.51 3.35 -9.86
N ILE A 131 1.99 4.23 -10.74
CA ILE A 131 1.54 4.29 -12.14
C ILE A 131 2.06 3.10 -12.95
N GLU A 132 3.36 2.81 -12.84
CA GLU A 132 4.02 1.70 -13.52
C GLU A 132 3.40 0.34 -13.15
N THR A 133 2.95 0.19 -11.91
CA THR A 133 2.31 -1.03 -11.40
C THR A 133 0.78 -0.99 -11.43
N GLN A 134 0.19 0.15 -11.84
CA GLN A 134 -1.23 0.44 -11.73
C GLN A 134 -1.78 0.06 -10.34
N SER A 135 -1.24 0.64 -9.27
CA SER A 135 -1.68 0.35 -7.90
C SER A 135 -3.18 0.62 -7.72
N LEU A 136 -3.91 -0.33 -7.12
CA LEU A 136 -5.38 -0.32 -7.06
C LEU A 136 -5.94 0.75 -6.13
N TYR A 137 -5.36 0.89 -4.94
CA TYR A 137 -5.88 1.77 -3.89
C TYR A 137 -5.04 3.03 -3.69
N PHE A 138 -4.17 3.35 -4.64
CA PHE A 138 -3.34 4.55 -4.61
C PHE A 138 -4.16 5.80 -4.93
N ARG A 139 -4.04 6.84 -4.08
CA ARG A 139 -4.83 8.08 -4.19
C ARG A 139 -4.00 9.35 -4.34
N ASN A 140 -2.66 9.24 -4.42
CA ASN A 140 -1.71 10.37 -4.52
C ASN A 140 -2.11 11.61 -3.67
N GLY A 141 -2.50 11.39 -2.42
CA GLY A 141 -3.14 12.41 -1.57
C GLY A 141 -4.64 12.19 -1.42
N ARG A 142 -5.46 13.17 -1.84
CA ARG A 142 -6.92 13.14 -1.63
C ARG A 142 -7.60 12.30 -2.72
N PRO A 143 -8.69 11.57 -2.39
CA PRO A 143 -9.47 10.86 -3.40
C PRO A 143 -10.02 11.82 -4.46
N PHE A 144 -10.12 11.34 -5.69
CA PHE A 144 -10.83 12.04 -6.76
C PHE A 144 -12.33 12.13 -6.43
N LYS A 145 -12.98 13.19 -6.90
CA LYS A 145 -14.42 13.43 -6.67
C LYS A 145 -15.33 12.57 -7.56
N GLU A 146 -14.82 12.20 -8.74
CA GLU A 146 -15.53 11.48 -9.78
C GLU A 146 -14.66 10.31 -10.26
N GLY A 147 -15.30 9.25 -10.76
CA GLY A 147 -14.64 8.04 -11.23
C GLY A 147 -15.60 7.14 -11.99
N GLN A 148 -15.08 6.02 -12.49
CA GLN A 148 -15.84 4.97 -13.16
C GLN A 148 -15.83 3.70 -12.31
N ASP A 149 -16.76 2.79 -12.60
CA ASP A 149 -16.77 1.47 -11.96
C ASP A 149 -15.49 0.71 -12.26
N PHE A 150 -14.97 0.02 -11.24
CA PHE A 150 -13.72 -0.71 -11.36
C PHE A 150 -13.92 -2.05 -12.07
N ASP A 151 -13.14 -2.29 -13.12
CA ASP A 151 -13.06 -3.56 -13.83
C ASP A 151 -11.59 -4.05 -13.86
N PHE A 152 -11.36 -5.27 -13.37
CA PHE A 152 -10.03 -5.89 -13.39
C PHE A 152 -9.49 -6.12 -14.80
N ASN A 153 -10.37 -6.38 -15.77
CA ASN A 153 -10.02 -6.71 -17.15
C ASN A 153 -9.88 -5.47 -18.03
N ASN A 154 -10.54 -4.37 -17.66
CA ASN A 154 -10.56 -3.13 -18.42
C ASN A 154 -10.15 -1.94 -17.56
N ARG A 155 -8.88 -1.93 -17.15
CA ARG A 155 -8.34 -0.88 -16.29
C ARG A 155 -8.01 0.38 -17.08
N SER A 156 -8.51 1.52 -16.60
CA SER A 156 -8.16 2.83 -17.15
C SER A 156 -6.65 3.10 -17.05
N SER A 157 -6.05 3.58 -18.14
CA SER A 157 -4.68 4.09 -18.14
C SER A 157 -4.66 5.56 -17.71
N VAL A 158 -3.72 5.93 -16.84
CA VAL A 158 -3.41 7.34 -16.58
C VAL A 158 -2.50 7.83 -17.71
N ASN A 159 -2.81 9.00 -18.29
CA ASN A 159 -1.93 9.59 -19.29
C ASN A 159 -0.64 10.10 -18.61
N SER A 160 0.46 9.37 -18.76
CA SER A 160 1.75 9.63 -18.11
C SER A 160 2.65 10.60 -18.87
N GLU A 161 2.17 11.18 -19.98
CA GLU A 161 2.98 12.02 -20.89
C GLU A 161 3.63 13.25 -20.23
N CYS A 162 3.13 13.71 -19.08
CA CYS A 162 3.68 14.86 -18.35
C CYS A 162 4.57 14.52 -17.15
N GLU A 163 4.92 13.26 -16.93
CA GLU A 163 5.59 12.85 -15.69
C GLU A 163 7.12 12.72 -15.85
N LYS A 164 7.87 13.31 -14.91
CA LYS A 164 9.32 13.16 -14.85
C LYS A 164 9.66 11.69 -14.72
N LYS A 165 10.52 11.17 -15.60
CA LYS A 165 11.03 9.81 -15.51
C LYS A 165 11.90 9.65 -14.26
N VAL A 166 11.31 9.10 -13.20
CA VAL A 166 12.06 8.56 -12.06
C VAL A 166 12.90 7.40 -12.58
N LYS A 167 14.20 7.41 -12.26
CA LYS A 167 15.11 6.30 -12.58
C LYS A 167 15.12 5.32 -11.40
N PHE A 168 14.42 4.20 -11.55
CA PHE A 168 14.48 3.11 -10.59
C PHE A 168 15.83 2.38 -10.66
N SER A 169 16.15 1.61 -9.62
CA SER A 169 17.28 0.68 -9.65
C SER A 169 17.04 -0.39 -10.73
N LYS A 170 18.09 -1.14 -11.07
CA LYS A 170 18.01 -2.19 -12.09
C LYS A 170 17.04 -3.30 -11.64
N GLU A 171 17.11 -3.63 -10.35
CA GLU A 171 16.30 -4.62 -9.65
C GLU A 171 14.81 -4.25 -9.75
N ILE A 172 14.46 -3.03 -9.35
CA ILE A 172 13.08 -2.54 -9.40
C ILE A 172 12.58 -2.40 -10.85
N SER A 173 13.44 -1.99 -11.78
CA SER A 173 13.09 -1.92 -13.21
C SER A 173 12.78 -3.30 -13.79
N ASN A 174 13.60 -4.31 -13.44
CA ASN A 174 13.38 -5.70 -13.84
C ASN A 174 12.08 -6.25 -13.24
N PHE A 175 11.83 -5.98 -11.95
CA PHE A 175 10.59 -6.34 -11.28
C PHE A 175 9.38 -5.74 -12.00
N ILE A 176 9.39 -4.44 -12.33
CA ILE A 176 8.28 -3.79 -13.03
C ILE A 176 8.05 -4.46 -14.40
N ALA A 177 9.12 -4.78 -15.13
CA ALA A 177 9.01 -5.47 -16.42
C ALA A 177 8.37 -6.86 -16.29
N LYS A 178 8.84 -7.67 -15.32
CA LYS A 178 8.25 -8.98 -15.00
C LYS A 178 6.79 -8.84 -14.56
N TYR A 179 6.50 -7.86 -13.70
CA TYR A 179 5.16 -7.61 -13.18
C TYR A 179 4.16 -7.31 -14.29
N LYS A 180 4.54 -6.43 -15.23
CA LYS A 180 3.70 -6.08 -16.38
C LYS A 180 3.48 -7.27 -17.32
N ALA A 181 4.50 -8.12 -17.49
CA ALA A 181 4.40 -9.32 -18.33
C ALA A 181 3.42 -10.38 -17.78
N GLN A 182 3.06 -10.36 -16.49
CA GLN A 182 2.02 -11.26 -15.96
C GLN A 182 0.63 -11.00 -16.55
N ARG A 183 0.40 -9.80 -17.08
CA ARG A 183 -0.92 -9.32 -17.50
C ARG A 183 -1.17 -9.45 -19.02
N PHE A 184 -0.22 -10.02 -19.75
CA PHE A 184 -0.28 -10.29 -21.18
C PHE A 184 -0.01 -11.77 -21.44
#